data_AF-A0A935JZH8-F1
#
_entry.id   AF-A0A935JZH8-F1
#
_cell.length_a   1.000
_cell.length_b   1.000
_cell.length_c   1.000
_cell.angle_alpha   90.00
_cell.angle_beta   90.00
_cell.angle_gamma   90.00
#
_symmetry.space_group_name_H-M   'P 1'
#
loop_
_entity.id
_entity.type
_entity.pdbx_description
1 polymer ?
#
loop_
_entity_poly.entity_id
_entity_poly.type
_entity_poly.pdbx_seq_one_letter_code
_entity_poly.pdbx_strand_id
1 'polypeptide(L)'
;MKTRLMMTASALIASLICLPAIAQPGPGMGGGGPGMNGMGSGMQQGSPGMQQQGGPGMMQKGPGARGPRDCTQTRNPEACTAHREARAKANEACKSKVGPDRKQCMIDQRQNFDCSKAVNPQQCEGRKVAYKECQSQQGPAFRQCVQQKMPAPDCSKAADPKRCETHQKAREACKDKVGPEHKSCLREQFNVK
;
A
#
# COMPACT_ATOMS: atom_id res chain seq x y z
N MET A 1 1.29 -49.29 -31.46
CA MET A 1 1.88 -49.38 -32.81
C MET A 1 1.28 -48.30 -33.70
N LYS A 2 2.12 -47.73 -34.59
CA LYS A 2 1.85 -46.77 -35.70
C LYS A 2 1.63 -45.29 -35.31
N THR A 3 2.71 -44.51 -35.14
CA THR A 3 3.49 -43.73 -36.15
C THR A 3 2.73 -42.57 -36.78
N ARG A 4 3.19 -41.33 -36.54
CA ARG A 4 3.80 -40.45 -37.57
C ARG A 4 4.78 -39.45 -36.92
N LEU A 5 6.05 -39.73 -37.14
CA LEU A 5 7.19 -38.82 -37.12
C LEU A 5 7.20 -38.06 -38.45
N MET A 6 7.63 -36.78 -38.46
CA MET A 6 8.13 -35.94 -39.57
C MET A 6 7.65 -34.49 -39.33
N MET A 7 8.43 -33.41 -39.32
CA MET A 7 9.82 -33.17 -39.68
C MET A 7 10.35 -31.96 -38.90
N THR A 8 11.64 -32.03 -38.63
CA THR A 8 12.57 -30.98 -38.23
C THR A 8 12.65 -29.84 -39.27
N ALA A 9 12.65 -28.59 -38.81
CA ALA A 9 13.26 -27.46 -39.51
C ALA A 9 13.91 -26.51 -38.49
N SER A 10 15.19 -26.75 -38.24
CA SER A 10 16.09 -25.83 -37.57
C SER A 10 16.38 -24.63 -38.48
N ALA A 11 16.29 -23.41 -37.96
CA ALA A 11 17.02 -22.27 -38.51
C ALA A 11 17.31 -21.23 -37.40
N LEU A 12 18.59 -21.13 -37.06
CA LEU A 12 19.25 -20.09 -36.28
C LEU A 12 19.10 -18.70 -36.94
N ILE A 13 19.08 -17.64 -36.12
CA ILE A 13 19.71 -16.30 -36.31
C ILE A 13 19.59 -15.60 -34.93
N ALA A 14 20.65 -15.60 -34.10
CA ALA A 14 21.75 -14.64 -34.04
C ALA A 14 21.35 -13.26 -33.48
N SER A 15 21.67 -13.09 -32.19
CA SER A 15 22.31 -11.93 -31.56
C SER A 15 21.86 -10.50 -31.90
N LEU A 16 21.38 -9.75 -30.90
CA LEU A 16 21.83 -8.37 -30.66
C LEU A 16 21.53 -7.95 -29.21
N ILE A 17 22.55 -8.14 -28.38
CA ILE A 17 22.73 -7.46 -27.10
C ILE A 17 23.18 -6.04 -27.43
N CYS A 18 22.43 -5.02 -27.04
CA CYS A 18 22.91 -3.64 -26.99
C CYS A 18 22.17 -2.84 -25.91
N LEU A 19 22.78 -2.77 -24.72
CA LEU A 19 22.77 -1.63 -23.78
C LEU A 19 24.17 -1.68 -23.14
N PRO A 20 24.90 -0.56 -22.98
CA PRO A 20 24.39 0.68 -22.39
C PRO A 20 24.84 1.97 -23.13
N ALA A 21 24.11 3.07 -22.96
CA ALA A 21 24.65 4.40 -23.23
C ALA A 21 24.24 5.36 -22.12
N ILE A 22 25.24 5.78 -21.37
CA ILE A 22 25.23 6.70 -20.25
C ILE A 22 25.47 8.10 -20.84
N ALA A 23 24.64 9.07 -20.43
CA ALA A 23 24.87 10.52 -20.42
C ALA A 23 25.44 11.24 -21.66
N GLN A 24 24.69 12.22 -22.17
CA GLN A 24 25.24 13.54 -22.49
C GLN A 24 24.25 14.66 -22.12
N PRO A 25 24.65 15.64 -21.30
CA PRO A 25 23.98 16.93 -21.20
C PRO A 25 24.42 17.80 -22.39
N GLY A 26 23.46 18.33 -23.14
CA GLY A 26 23.70 19.21 -24.28
C GLY A 26 22.87 20.50 -24.20
N PRO A 27 23.32 21.60 -24.82
CA PRO A 27 23.23 22.97 -24.31
C PRO A 27 21.97 23.70 -24.79
N GLY A 28 21.64 24.78 -24.07
CA GLY A 28 20.46 25.59 -24.32
C GLY A 28 20.43 26.35 -25.64
N MET A 29 19.21 26.54 -26.15
CA MET A 29 18.71 27.69 -26.90
C MET A 29 17.18 27.54 -26.83
N GLY A 30 16.46 28.40 -26.12
CA GLY A 30 16.20 29.76 -26.59
C GLY A 30 14.97 29.72 -27.48
N GLY A 31 13.78 29.74 -26.86
CA GLY A 31 12.49 29.76 -27.57
C GLY A 31 11.43 30.38 -26.67
N GLY A 32 11.26 31.69 -26.81
CA GLY A 32 10.33 32.49 -26.03
C GLY A 32 8.87 32.13 -26.31
N GLY A 33 8.07 32.09 -25.25
CA GLY A 33 6.62 32.11 -25.27
C GLY A 33 6.13 32.97 -24.10
N PRO A 34 5.26 33.96 -24.33
CA PRO A 34 4.87 34.93 -23.31
C PRO A 34 3.74 34.39 -22.41
N GLY A 35 3.86 34.64 -21.12
CA GLY A 35 2.70 34.75 -20.21
C GLY A 35 2.52 33.60 -19.23
N MET A 36 2.96 33.80 -17.99
CA MET A 36 2.04 33.91 -16.87
C MET A 36 2.77 34.41 -15.62
N ASN A 37 2.27 35.54 -15.12
CA ASN A 37 2.66 36.23 -13.90
C ASN A 37 2.47 35.32 -12.68
N GLY A 38 3.40 35.38 -11.71
CA GLY A 38 3.19 34.70 -10.42
C GLY A 38 4.35 34.69 -9.43
N MET A 39 4.93 35.87 -9.16
CA MET A 39 5.64 36.23 -7.91
C MET A 39 6.56 35.17 -7.26
N GLY A 40 7.81 35.16 -7.71
CA GLY A 40 8.96 34.77 -6.89
C GLY A 40 9.86 35.99 -6.69
N SER A 41 9.96 36.49 -5.46
CA SER A 41 10.94 37.49 -5.01
C SER A 41 11.27 37.07 -3.57
N GLY A 42 12.47 36.61 -3.21
CA GLY A 42 13.76 37.14 -3.59
C GLY A 42 14.18 38.16 -2.52
N MET A 43 14.63 37.70 -1.35
CA MET A 43 15.54 38.49 -0.50
C MET A 43 16.28 37.60 0.48
N GLN A 44 17.51 37.29 0.07
CA GLN A 44 18.62 36.88 0.91
C GLN A 44 19.14 38.17 1.57
N GLN A 45 18.93 38.32 2.88
CA GLN A 45 19.62 39.31 3.70
C GLN A 45 19.99 38.65 5.03
N GLY A 46 21.29 38.57 5.28
CA GLY A 46 21.82 38.11 6.55
C GLY A 46 21.63 39.17 7.63
N SER A 47 21.41 38.69 8.86
CA SER A 47 21.88 39.37 10.07
C SER A 47 22.06 38.36 11.22
N PRO A 48 23.02 38.60 12.13
CA PRO A 48 23.49 37.63 13.11
C PRO A 48 22.77 37.78 14.46
N GLY A 49 22.56 36.65 15.14
CA GLY A 49 22.37 36.57 16.59
C GLY A 49 21.04 37.10 17.14
N MET A 50 20.15 36.19 17.53
CA MET A 50 19.37 36.38 18.76
C MET A 50 19.23 35.07 19.53
N GLN A 51 19.52 35.21 20.82
CA GLN A 51 19.45 34.23 21.89
C GLN A 51 18.10 33.53 21.96
N GLN A 52 18.17 32.23 22.24
CA GLN A 52 17.51 31.57 23.37
C GLN A 52 16.27 32.29 23.91
N GLN A 53 15.08 31.81 23.52
CA GLN A 53 13.90 31.86 24.39
C GLN A 53 13.15 30.54 24.25
N GLY A 54 13.18 29.77 25.33
CA GLY A 54 12.44 28.53 25.46
C GLY A 54 10.94 28.79 25.46
N GLY A 55 10.23 28.03 24.64
CA GLY A 55 8.79 27.83 24.72
C GLY A 55 8.47 26.41 24.27
N PRO A 56 7.58 25.66 24.96
CA PRO A 56 7.18 24.32 24.54
C PRO A 56 6.21 24.42 23.36
N GLY A 57 6.73 24.84 22.20
CA GLY A 57 5.96 25.08 20.99
C GLY A 57 6.20 23.97 19.97
N MET A 58 5.39 22.91 20.06
CA MET A 58 4.93 22.06 18.95
C MET A 58 5.87 22.01 17.72
N MET A 59 6.95 21.21 17.80
CA MET A 59 7.57 20.72 16.56
C MET A 59 6.52 19.89 15.82
N GLN A 60 5.97 20.46 14.75
CA GLN A 60 5.11 19.78 13.79
C GLN A 60 5.89 18.61 13.19
N LYS A 61 5.78 17.46 13.86
CA LYS A 61 6.18 16.16 13.36
C LYS A 61 5.45 15.96 12.05
N GLY A 62 6.19 15.92 10.94
CA GLY A 62 5.62 15.73 9.60
C GLY A 62 4.69 14.50 9.54
N PRO A 63 3.87 14.37 8.47
CA PRO A 63 2.70 13.47 8.41
C PRO A 63 2.95 11.95 8.60
N GLY A 64 4.18 11.52 8.84
CA GLY A 64 4.62 10.12 8.73
C GLY A 64 4.74 9.32 10.03
N ALA A 65 4.73 9.94 11.21
CA ALA A 65 5.00 9.22 12.46
C ALA A 65 3.98 9.57 13.55
N ARG A 66 2.71 9.18 13.31
CA ARG A 66 1.71 9.11 14.37
C ARG A 66 2.26 8.22 15.49
N GLY A 67 2.34 8.77 16.70
CA GLY A 67 2.72 8.02 17.89
C GLY A 67 1.77 6.84 18.13
N PRO A 68 2.09 5.95 19.08
CA PRO A 68 1.19 4.87 19.50
C PRO A 68 -0.21 5.45 19.75
N ARG A 69 -1.25 4.84 19.14
CA ARG A 69 -2.63 5.26 19.35
C ARG A 69 -3.00 4.98 20.81
N ASP A 70 -3.62 5.97 21.46
CA ASP A 70 -4.27 5.75 22.75
C ASP A 70 -5.51 4.88 22.50
N CYS A 71 -5.46 3.62 22.97
CA CYS A 71 -6.55 2.67 22.76
C CYS A 71 -7.82 3.05 23.54
N THR A 72 -7.71 3.85 24.60
CA THR A 72 -8.85 4.31 25.40
C THR A 72 -9.77 5.24 24.60
N GLN A 73 -9.24 5.92 23.58
CA GLN A 73 -9.97 6.85 22.73
C GLN A 73 -10.63 6.18 21.52
N THR A 74 -10.61 4.85 21.43
CA THR A 74 -11.14 4.11 20.28
C THR A 74 -12.52 3.52 20.58
N ARG A 75 -13.33 3.30 19.54
CA ARG A 75 -14.65 2.65 19.66
C ARG A 75 -14.57 1.22 20.23
N ASN A 76 -13.43 0.55 20.10
CA ASN A 76 -13.18 -0.78 20.66
C ASN A 76 -11.77 -0.84 21.28
N PRO A 77 -11.63 -0.46 22.56
CA PRO A 77 -10.34 -0.42 23.26
C PRO A 77 -9.67 -1.80 23.41
N GLU A 78 -10.47 -2.85 23.59
CA GLU A 78 -9.97 -4.22 23.75
C GLU A 78 -9.31 -4.73 22.47
N ALA A 79 -9.98 -4.59 21.32
CA ALA A 79 -9.41 -4.98 20.03
C ALA A 79 -8.19 -4.13 19.66
N CYS A 80 -8.19 -2.84 20.03
CA CYS A 80 -7.01 -1.98 19.87
C CYS A 80 -5.82 -2.50 20.68
N THR A 81 -6.06 -2.81 21.96
CA THR A 81 -5.04 -3.35 22.87
C THR A 81 -4.51 -4.69 22.38
N ALA A 82 -5.39 -5.61 21.98
CA ALA A 82 -5.00 -6.90 21.44
C ALA A 82 -4.11 -6.78 20.19
N HIS A 83 -4.45 -5.87 19.26
CA HIS A 83 -3.62 -5.60 18.10
C HIS A 83 -2.26 -4.99 18.46
N ARG A 84 -2.22 -4.09 19.47
CA ARG A 84 -0.96 -3.49 19.94
C ARG A 84 -0.05 -4.55 20.55
N GLU A 85 -0.58 -5.40 21.42
CA GLU A 85 0.17 -6.50 22.03
C GLU A 85 0.66 -7.50 21.00
N ALA A 86 -0.19 -7.91 20.05
CA ALA A 86 0.22 -8.82 18.97
C ALA A 86 1.34 -8.22 18.12
N ARG A 87 1.28 -6.91 17.83
CA ARG A 87 2.36 -6.22 17.10
C ARG A 87 3.64 -6.14 17.93
N ALA A 88 3.56 -5.89 19.23
CA ALA A 88 4.72 -5.89 20.11
C ALA A 88 5.37 -7.28 20.16
N LYS A 89 4.58 -8.33 20.37
CA LYS A 89 5.05 -9.73 20.34
C LYS A 89 5.68 -10.10 18.99
N ALA A 90 5.06 -9.71 17.88
CA ALA A 90 5.62 -9.93 16.54
C ALA A 90 6.93 -9.17 16.33
N ASN A 91 7.03 -7.92 16.83
CA ASN A 91 8.25 -7.15 16.76
C ASN A 91 9.40 -7.79 17.54
N GLU A 92 9.13 -8.27 18.76
CA GLU A 92 10.14 -8.98 19.56
C GLU A 92 10.52 -10.32 18.92
N ALA A 93 9.54 -11.13 18.50
CA ALA A 93 9.79 -12.43 17.86
C ALA A 93 10.56 -12.33 16.53
N CYS A 94 10.38 -11.23 15.79
CA CYS A 94 11.06 -10.97 14.53
C CYS A 94 12.25 -10.00 14.65
N LYS A 95 12.68 -9.64 15.87
CA LYS A 95 13.67 -8.58 16.13
C LYS A 95 15.03 -8.88 15.50
N SER A 96 15.45 -10.14 15.54
CA SER A 96 16.72 -10.63 14.99
C SER A 96 16.71 -10.81 13.46
N LYS A 97 15.54 -10.75 12.83
CA LYS A 97 15.42 -10.89 11.37
C LYS A 97 15.55 -9.53 10.70
N VAL A 98 16.15 -9.50 9.52
CA VAL A 98 16.35 -8.30 8.70
C VAL A 98 15.85 -8.53 7.27
N GLY A 99 15.65 -7.43 6.52
CA GLY A 99 15.32 -7.51 5.10
C GLY A 99 14.08 -8.37 4.77
N PRO A 100 14.15 -9.23 3.74
CA PRO A 100 13.06 -10.13 3.34
C PRO A 100 12.59 -11.07 4.46
N ASP A 101 13.50 -11.59 5.27
CA ASP A 101 13.17 -12.54 6.34
C ASP A 101 12.35 -11.90 7.46
N ARG A 102 12.65 -10.63 7.78
CA ARG A 102 11.83 -9.86 8.72
C ARG A 102 10.43 -9.66 8.17
N LYS A 103 10.33 -9.31 6.89
CA LYS A 103 9.03 -9.10 6.22
C LYS A 103 8.20 -10.38 6.25
N GLN A 104 8.80 -11.53 5.94
CA GLN A 104 8.13 -12.82 5.98
C GLN A 104 7.69 -13.18 7.41
N CYS A 105 8.59 -13.06 8.39
CA CYS A 105 8.24 -13.28 9.79
C CYS A 105 7.04 -12.43 10.25
N MET A 106 7.01 -11.16 9.86
CA MET A 106 5.87 -10.28 10.17
C MET A 106 4.57 -10.69 9.45
N ILE A 107 4.66 -11.30 8.27
CA ILE A 107 3.49 -11.88 7.58
C ILE A 107 2.99 -13.09 8.39
N ASP A 108 3.89 -13.99 8.78
CA ASP A 108 3.56 -15.21 9.51
C ASP A 108 2.94 -14.89 10.88
N GLN A 109 3.52 -13.94 11.62
CA GLN A 109 2.98 -13.46 12.90
C GLN A 109 1.55 -12.91 12.76
N ARG A 110 1.22 -12.26 11.64
CA ARG A 110 -0.15 -11.80 11.38
C ARG A 110 -1.12 -12.94 11.06
N GLN A 111 -0.65 -14.02 10.43
CA GLN A 111 -1.47 -15.22 10.21
C GLN A 111 -1.81 -15.93 11.52
N ASN A 112 -0.98 -15.76 12.55
CA ASN A 112 -1.18 -16.35 13.88
C ASN A 112 -1.98 -15.47 14.85
N PHE A 113 -2.45 -14.29 14.41
CA PHE A 113 -3.27 -13.42 15.26
C PHE A 113 -4.60 -14.09 15.61
N ASP A 114 -5.00 -14.07 16.88
CA ASP A 114 -6.29 -14.59 17.32
C ASP A 114 -7.43 -13.67 16.82
N CYS A 115 -8.18 -14.12 15.82
CA CYS A 115 -9.24 -13.33 15.22
C CYS A 115 -10.43 -13.09 16.14
N SER A 116 -10.59 -13.85 17.22
CA SER A 116 -11.62 -13.55 18.23
C SER A 116 -11.39 -12.18 18.90
N LYS A 117 -10.13 -11.71 18.91
CA LYS A 117 -9.73 -10.40 19.44
C LYS A 117 -9.76 -9.28 18.40
N ALA A 118 -10.18 -9.57 17.17
CA ALA A 118 -10.36 -8.55 16.14
C ALA A 118 -11.69 -7.83 16.32
N VAL A 119 -11.77 -6.59 15.82
CA VAL A 119 -13.06 -5.84 15.74
C VAL A 119 -14.10 -6.62 14.92
N ASN A 120 -13.67 -7.36 13.91
CA ASN A 120 -14.51 -8.23 13.10
C ASN A 120 -13.83 -9.60 12.92
N PRO A 121 -14.20 -10.62 13.72
CA PRO A 121 -13.60 -11.94 13.65
C PRO A 121 -13.79 -12.63 12.29
N GLN A 122 -14.98 -12.53 11.69
CA GLN A 122 -15.28 -13.15 10.39
C GLN A 122 -14.39 -12.57 9.27
N GLN A 123 -14.25 -11.25 9.24
CA GLN A 123 -13.37 -10.59 8.28
C GLN A 123 -11.90 -10.93 8.50
N CYS A 124 -11.48 -11.07 9.77
CA CYS A 124 -10.13 -11.45 10.12
C CYS A 124 -9.80 -12.86 9.62
N GLU A 125 -10.67 -13.84 9.86
CA GLU A 125 -10.47 -15.22 9.38
C GLU A 125 -10.54 -15.30 7.85
N GLY A 126 -11.52 -14.65 7.22
CA GLY A 126 -11.60 -14.57 5.76
C GLY A 126 -10.32 -14.01 5.13
N ARG A 127 -9.70 -13.02 5.78
CA ARG A 127 -8.43 -12.46 5.32
C ARG A 127 -7.24 -13.41 5.46
N LYS A 128 -7.18 -14.22 6.52
CA LYS A 128 -6.13 -15.24 6.65
C LYS A 128 -6.24 -16.28 5.53
N VAL A 129 -7.45 -16.77 5.27
CA VAL A 129 -7.72 -17.71 4.17
C VAL A 129 -7.29 -17.12 2.83
N ALA A 130 -7.77 -15.91 2.49
CA ALA A 130 -7.39 -15.22 1.27
C ALA A 130 -5.87 -15.02 1.13
N TYR A 131 -5.18 -14.73 2.24
CA TYR A 131 -3.72 -14.53 2.22
C TYR A 131 -2.96 -15.83 1.96
N LYS A 132 -3.43 -16.96 2.52
CA LYS A 132 -2.87 -18.29 2.24
C LYS A 132 -3.08 -18.71 0.79
N GLU A 133 -4.29 -18.51 0.26
CA GLU A 133 -4.59 -18.83 -1.15
C GLU A 133 -3.79 -17.97 -2.13
N CYS A 134 -3.54 -16.71 -1.78
CA CYS A 134 -2.84 -15.76 -2.64
C CYS A 134 -1.31 -15.70 -2.42
N GLN A 135 -0.73 -16.58 -1.59
CA GLN A 135 0.67 -16.50 -1.19
C GLN A 135 1.69 -16.58 -2.35
N SER A 136 1.30 -17.18 -3.48
CA SER A 136 2.13 -17.28 -4.68
C SER A 136 2.21 -15.96 -5.48
N GLN A 137 1.27 -15.04 -5.24
CA GLN A 137 1.20 -13.75 -5.91
C GLN A 137 1.97 -12.69 -5.13
N GLN A 138 2.46 -11.65 -5.83
CA GLN A 138 3.14 -10.51 -5.20
C GLN A 138 2.62 -9.18 -5.76
N GLY A 139 2.92 -8.09 -5.05
CA GLY A 139 2.62 -6.73 -5.54
C GLY A 139 1.14 -6.48 -5.84
N PRO A 140 0.78 -5.85 -6.97
CA PRO A 140 -0.60 -5.61 -7.37
C PRO A 140 -1.43 -6.90 -7.56
N ALA A 141 -0.83 -7.96 -8.12
CA ALA A 141 -1.52 -9.24 -8.34
C ALA A 141 -1.95 -9.89 -7.02
N PHE A 142 -1.12 -9.81 -5.98
CA PHE A 142 -1.50 -10.25 -4.63
C PHE A 142 -2.73 -9.52 -4.11
N ARG A 143 -2.79 -8.19 -4.32
CA ARG A 143 -3.92 -7.37 -3.85
C ARG A 143 -5.22 -7.73 -4.57
N GLN A 144 -5.13 -7.96 -5.88
CA GLN A 144 -6.28 -8.37 -6.69
C GLN A 144 -6.76 -9.77 -6.28
N CYS A 145 -5.84 -10.72 -6.13
CA CYS A 145 -6.18 -12.06 -5.65
C CYS A 145 -6.87 -12.01 -4.28
N VAL A 146 -6.31 -11.29 -3.32
CA VAL A 146 -6.93 -11.13 -1.99
C VAL A 146 -8.31 -10.51 -2.12
N GLN A 147 -8.49 -9.48 -2.95
CA GLN A 147 -9.78 -8.84 -3.14
C GLN A 147 -10.83 -9.80 -3.71
N GLN A 148 -10.46 -10.64 -4.67
CA GLN A 148 -11.34 -11.64 -5.27
C GLN A 148 -11.68 -12.79 -4.31
N LYS A 149 -10.74 -13.15 -3.43
CA LYS A 149 -10.89 -14.26 -2.46
C LYS A 149 -11.49 -13.83 -1.12
N MET A 150 -11.55 -12.54 -0.84
CA MET A 150 -12.15 -12.04 0.40
C MET A 150 -13.67 -12.27 0.37
N PRO A 151 -14.26 -12.85 1.43
CA PRO A 151 -15.70 -12.99 1.51
C PRO A 151 -16.38 -11.62 1.52
N ALA A 152 -17.55 -11.55 0.87
CA ALA A 152 -18.39 -10.38 0.93
C ALA A 152 -18.77 -10.08 2.39
N PRO A 153 -18.75 -8.81 2.81
CA PRO A 153 -19.15 -8.45 4.16
C PRO A 153 -20.66 -8.65 4.34
N ASP A 154 -21.05 -9.14 5.51
CA ASP A 154 -22.45 -9.15 5.92
C ASP A 154 -22.86 -7.75 6.39
N CYS A 155 -23.43 -6.96 5.47
CA CYS A 155 -23.79 -5.57 5.73
C CYS A 155 -24.94 -5.42 6.75
N SER A 156 -25.71 -6.47 7.01
CA SER A 156 -26.75 -6.45 8.05
C SER A 156 -26.17 -6.32 9.46
N LYS A 157 -24.93 -6.77 9.66
CA LYS A 157 -24.19 -6.72 10.94
C LYS A 157 -23.27 -5.51 11.04
N ALA A 158 -23.21 -4.66 10.01
CA ALA A 158 -22.39 -3.47 10.03
C ALA A 158 -23.02 -2.39 10.92
N ALA A 159 -22.18 -1.60 11.59
CA ALA A 159 -22.66 -0.43 12.33
C ALA A 159 -23.36 0.61 11.44
N ASP A 160 -23.09 0.59 10.14
CA ASP A 160 -23.78 1.37 9.11
C ASP A 160 -24.01 0.47 7.88
N PRO A 161 -25.20 -0.15 7.77
CA PRO A 161 -25.53 -1.04 6.67
C PRO A 161 -25.49 -0.36 5.31
N LYS A 162 -26.03 0.87 5.18
CA LYS A 162 -26.08 1.62 3.91
C LYS A 162 -24.69 1.94 3.39
N ARG A 163 -23.79 2.37 4.29
CA ARG A 163 -22.39 2.60 3.94
C ARG A 163 -21.69 1.30 3.54
N CYS A 164 -21.95 0.20 4.26
CA CYS A 164 -21.42 -1.11 3.91
C CYS A 164 -21.85 -1.55 2.50
N GLU A 165 -23.15 -1.47 2.19
CA GLU A 165 -23.69 -1.83 0.87
C GLU A 165 -23.11 -0.97 -0.24
N THR A 166 -22.94 0.34 0.00
CA THR A 166 -22.31 1.25 -0.96
C THR A 166 -20.86 0.81 -1.24
N HIS A 167 -20.10 0.49 -0.19
CA HIS A 167 -18.75 -0.04 -0.34
C HIS A 167 -18.72 -1.41 -1.04
N GLN A 168 -19.70 -2.28 -0.78
CA GLN A 168 -19.80 -3.58 -1.44
C GLN A 168 -20.06 -3.43 -2.93
N LYS A 169 -21.01 -2.58 -3.33
CA LYS A 169 -21.30 -2.25 -4.73
C LYS A 169 -20.06 -1.70 -5.44
N ALA A 170 -19.35 -0.77 -4.81
CA ALA A 170 -18.13 -0.20 -5.36
C ALA A 170 -17.01 -1.24 -5.53
N ARG A 171 -16.88 -2.19 -4.58
CA ARG A 171 -15.92 -3.29 -4.70
C ARG A 171 -16.24 -4.20 -5.87
N GLU A 172 -17.52 -4.52 -6.06
CA GLU A 172 -17.97 -5.38 -7.16
C GLU A 172 -17.77 -4.69 -8.52
N ALA A 173 -18.16 -3.42 -8.63
CA ALA A 173 -18.00 -2.62 -9.85
C ALA A 173 -16.53 -2.40 -10.26
N CYS A 174 -15.62 -2.31 -9.28
CA CYS A 174 -14.20 -2.02 -9.51
C CYS A 174 -13.28 -3.25 -9.40
N LYS A 175 -13.82 -4.48 -9.27
CA LYS A 175 -13.03 -5.70 -8.95
C LYS A 175 -11.99 -6.08 -10.01
N ASP A 176 -12.25 -5.71 -11.27
CA ASP A 176 -11.38 -6.05 -12.41
C ASP A 176 -10.31 -4.98 -12.67
N LYS A 177 -10.36 -3.85 -11.95
CA LYS A 177 -9.39 -2.76 -12.08
C LYS A 177 -8.30 -2.88 -11.03
N VAL A 178 -7.07 -2.51 -11.40
CA VAL A 178 -5.90 -2.52 -10.50
C VAL A 178 -5.20 -1.17 -10.47
N GLY A 179 -4.43 -0.91 -9.40
CA GLY A 179 -3.55 0.25 -9.34
C GLY A 179 -4.31 1.60 -9.40
N PRO A 180 -3.85 2.57 -10.23
CA PRO A 180 -4.50 3.88 -10.37
C PRO A 180 -5.94 3.80 -10.87
N GLU A 181 -6.25 2.93 -11.82
CA GLU A 181 -7.61 2.80 -12.37
C GLU A 181 -8.62 2.33 -11.32
N HIS A 182 -8.20 1.41 -10.44
CA HIS A 182 -9.03 1.00 -9.31
C HIS A 182 -9.37 2.18 -8.41
N LYS A 183 -8.41 3.06 -8.15
CA LYS A 183 -8.63 4.26 -7.33
C LYS A 183 -9.57 5.25 -8.00
N SER A 184 -9.43 5.47 -9.30
CA SER A 184 -10.34 6.33 -10.06
C SER A 184 -11.77 5.77 -10.06
N CYS A 185 -11.94 4.47 -10.33
CA CYS A 185 -13.23 3.81 -10.25
C CYS A 185 -13.87 3.96 -8.86
N LEU A 186 -13.12 3.73 -7.78
CA LEU A 186 -13.65 3.91 -6.43
C LEU A 186 -14.06 5.38 -6.16
N ARG A 187 -13.29 6.36 -6.64
CA ARG A 187 -13.67 7.79 -6.51
C ARG A 187 -14.98 8.10 -7.20
N GLU A 188 -15.17 7.59 -8.42
CA GLU A 188 -16.42 7.71 -9.17
C GLU A 188 -17.58 7.03 -8.43
N GLN A 189 -17.40 5.80 -7.93
CA GLN A 189 -18.42 5.07 -7.18
C GLN A 189 -18.87 5.81 -5.90
N PHE A 190 -17.97 6.55 -5.25
CA PHE A 190 -18.28 7.33 -4.05
C PHE A 190 -18.57 8.81 -4.34
N ASN A 191 -18.57 9.24 -5.60
CA ASN A 191 -18.69 10.65 -6.01
C ASN A 191 -17.71 11.59 -5.27
N VAL A 192 -16.52 11.10 -4.93
CA VAL A 192 -15.47 11.90 -4.27
C VAL A 192 -14.56 12.45 -5.37
N LYS A 193 -14.70 13.74 -5.65
CA LYS A 193 -13.86 14.47 -6.62
C LYS A 193 -12.42 14.60 -6.14
#